data_AF-A0AAU2FZU4-F1
#
_entry.id   AF-A0AAU2FZU4-F1
#
_cell.length_a   1.000
_cell.length_b   1.000
_cell.length_c   1.000
_cell.angle_alpha   90.00
_cell.angle_beta   90.00
_cell.angle_gamma   90.00
#
_symmetry.space_group_name_H-M   'P 1'
#
loop_
_entity.id
_entity.type
_entity.pdbx_description
1 polymer ?
#
loop_
_entity_poly.entity_id
_entity_poly.type
_entity_poly.pdbx_seq_one_letter_code
_entity_poly.pdbx_strand_id
1 'polypeptide(L)'
;MVDKIRRGERGKQKTWQWLMVLTAQRGLCTYCGRSPATTLDHEEPITDGGADVWWNFVPACDDCNRWKKGRNAKRWVANLDLHHRYPKAGFATRAMRPEVYAGITRRIERVQREIADTDRREWFRLHYGSERHRNKAELSEILARCKEELRGYPHHPWRTPKLGTSRRVCTRLMCCGYHHPKAKWMTAFLEGEEYDSFRRAVFSERAHEGDVLGRLIRDYLAGKGRDRDGRAA
;
A
#
# COMPACT_ATOMS: atom_id res chain seq x y z
N MET A 1 -0.44 -16.17 19.50
CA MET A 1 0.35 -17.13 18.70
C MET A 1 1.03 -16.35 17.59
N VAL A 2 2.36 -16.29 17.58
CA VAL A 2 3.11 -15.89 16.40
C VAL A 2 3.01 -17.06 15.43
N ASP A 3 2.43 -16.87 14.25
CA ASP A 3 2.40 -17.91 13.21
C ASP A 3 3.83 -18.44 13.03
N LYS A 4 4.02 -19.76 13.13
CA LYS A 4 5.34 -20.39 12.98
C LYS A 4 5.90 -20.00 11.61
N ILE A 5 7.07 -19.36 11.59
CA ILE A 5 7.72 -18.89 10.37
C ILE A 5 8.12 -20.12 9.56
N ARG A 6 7.53 -20.30 8.38
CA ARG A 6 7.92 -21.34 7.41
C ARG A 6 9.20 -20.90 6.72
N ARG A 7 10.23 -21.73 6.76
CA ARG A 7 11.50 -21.56 6.05
C ARG A 7 11.71 -22.76 5.16
N GLY A 8 12.19 -22.56 3.93
CA GLY A 8 12.39 -23.67 3.01
C GLY A 8 11.12 -24.19 2.32
N GLU A 9 9.95 -23.63 2.64
CA GLU A 9 8.66 -24.10 2.14
C GLU A 9 7.74 -22.93 1.76
N ARG A 10 6.96 -23.10 0.68
CA ARG A 10 5.92 -22.15 0.28
C ARG A 10 4.57 -22.48 0.93
N GLY A 11 3.89 -21.48 1.42
CA GLY A 11 2.52 -21.52 1.93
C GLY A 11 1.57 -20.61 1.15
N LYS A 12 0.27 -20.77 1.42
CA LYS A 12 -0.76 -19.90 0.83
C LYS A 12 -0.79 -18.56 1.58
N GLN A 13 -0.34 -17.51 0.92
CA GLN A 13 -0.37 -16.14 1.47
C GLN A 13 -1.79 -15.56 1.47
N LYS A 14 -2.12 -14.76 2.49
CA LYS A 14 -3.44 -14.11 2.60
C LYS A 14 -3.57 -13.03 1.52
N THR A 15 -4.78 -12.81 1.01
CA THR A 15 -5.05 -11.79 -0.02
C THR A 15 -4.49 -10.43 0.36
N TRP A 16 -4.72 -9.97 1.59
CA TRP A 16 -4.20 -8.67 2.03
C TRP A 16 -2.67 -8.56 2.00
N GLN A 17 -1.92 -9.66 2.19
CA GLN A 17 -0.46 -9.64 2.10
C GLN A 17 -0.01 -9.46 0.64
N TRP A 18 -0.70 -10.13 -0.30
CA TRP A 18 -0.50 -9.91 -1.73
C TRP A 18 -0.72 -8.44 -2.09
N LEU A 19 -1.87 -7.88 -1.70
CA LEU A 19 -2.19 -6.48 -2.00
C LEU A 19 -1.19 -5.51 -1.39
N MET A 20 -0.82 -5.73 -0.12
CA MET A 20 0.14 -4.90 0.59
C MET A 20 1.51 -4.84 -0.11
N VAL A 21 2.02 -5.98 -0.59
CA VAL A 21 3.31 -6.05 -1.28
C VAL A 21 3.19 -5.60 -2.74
N LEU A 22 2.17 -6.05 -3.49
CA LEU A 22 1.99 -5.71 -4.90
C LEU A 22 1.65 -4.24 -5.16
N THR A 23 1.21 -3.51 -4.15
CA THR A 23 1.03 -2.05 -4.22
C THR A 23 2.24 -1.26 -3.73
N ALA A 24 3.27 -1.93 -3.17
CA ALA A 24 4.52 -1.28 -2.82
C ALA A 24 5.28 -0.85 -4.08
N GLN A 25 6.27 0.03 -3.95
CA GLN A 25 7.04 0.52 -5.11
C GLN A 25 6.14 1.09 -6.22
N ARG A 26 5.05 1.76 -5.82
CA ARG A 26 4.03 2.34 -6.71
C ARG A 26 3.35 1.30 -7.62
N GLY A 27 3.29 0.04 -7.19
CA GLY A 27 2.73 -1.05 -7.97
C GLY A 27 3.61 -1.54 -9.12
N LEU A 28 4.88 -1.15 -9.14
CA LEU A 28 5.86 -1.53 -10.15
C LEU A 28 6.76 -2.65 -9.65
N CYS A 29 7.29 -3.44 -10.60
CA CYS A 29 8.27 -4.47 -10.35
C CYS A 29 9.54 -3.89 -9.68
N THR A 30 9.95 -4.48 -8.56
CA THR A 30 11.16 -4.09 -7.80
C THR A 30 12.42 -4.20 -8.65
N TYR A 31 12.46 -5.19 -9.54
CA TYR A 31 13.64 -5.50 -10.34
C TYR A 31 13.83 -4.54 -11.51
N CYS A 32 12.88 -4.49 -12.46
CA CYS A 32 13.03 -3.61 -13.62
C CYS A 32 12.58 -2.16 -13.35
N GLY A 33 11.74 -1.93 -12.33
CA GLY A 33 11.20 -0.61 -12.01
C GLY A 33 10.23 -0.04 -13.05
N ARG A 34 9.78 -0.83 -14.03
CA ARG A 34 8.99 -0.37 -15.19
C ARG A 34 7.67 -1.11 -15.36
N SER A 35 7.72 -2.44 -15.35
CA SER A 35 6.53 -3.27 -15.54
C SER A 35 5.65 -3.30 -14.28
N PRO A 36 4.32 -3.44 -14.41
CA PRO A 36 3.46 -3.69 -13.27
C PRO A 36 3.89 -4.93 -12.48
N ALA A 37 3.78 -4.86 -11.16
CA ALA A 37 3.98 -6.03 -10.30
C ALA A 37 2.74 -6.94 -10.33
N THR A 38 2.96 -8.21 -10.62
CA THR A 38 1.91 -9.24 -10.78
C THR A 38 2.16 -10.47 -9.92
N THR A 39 3.33 -10.59 -9.30
CA THR A 39 3.71 -11.71 -8.44
C THR A 39 4.47 -11.26 -7.21
N LEU A 40 4.34 -12.01 -6.12
CA LEU A 40 5.30 -11.98 -5.02
C LEU A 40 6.54 -12.76 -5.43
N ASP A 41 7.69 -12.23 -5.12
CA ASP A 41 8.95 -12.96 -5.14
C ASP A 41 9.61 -12.92 -3.77
N HIS A 42 10.37 -13.96 -3.46
CA HIS A 42 11.17 -14.06 -2.25
C HIS A 42 12.57 -13.48 -2.52
N GLU A 43 13.01 -12.53 -1.70
CA GLU A 43 14.36 -11.98 -1.83
C GLU A 43 15.40 -13.06 -1.52
N GLU A 44 15.32 -13.67 -0.34
CA GLU A 44 16.02 -14.92 -0.03
C GLU A 44 15.23 -16.09 -0.65
N PRO A 45 15.81 -16.84 -1.62
CA PRO A 45 15.13 -17.96 -2.24
C PRO A 45 14.68 -18.99 -1.22
N ILE A 46 13.49 -19.57 -1.44
CA ILE A 46 12.97 -20.67 -0.61
C ILE A 46 13.95 -21.85 -0.58
N THR A 47 14.57 -22.19 -1.71
CA THR A 47 15.56 -23.28 -1.81
C THR A 47 16.79 -23.07 -0.94
N ASP A 48 17.08 -21.81 -0.58
CA ASP A 48 18.26 -21.42 0.19
C ASP A 48 17.88 -21.14 1.66
N GLY A 49 16.73 -21.63 2.12
CA GLY A 49 16.23 -21.45 3.50
C GLY A 49 15.49 -20.14 3.74
N GLY A 50 15.13 -19.43 2.67
CA GLY A 50 14.31 -18.22 2.71
C GLY A 50 12.97 -18.45 3.42
N ALA A 51 12.53 -17.44 4.16
CA ALA A 51 11.29 -17.48 4.91
C ALA A 51 10.10 -17.07 4.03
N ASP A 52 8.97 -17.77 4.15
CA ASP A 52 7.73 -17.47 3.40
C ASP A 52 6.83 -16.48 4.17
N VAL A 53 7.35 -15.25 4.30
CA VAL A 53 6.85 -14.21 5.20
C VAL A 53 7.07 -12.83 4.59
N TRP A 54 6.23 -11.87 5.01
CA TRP A 54 6.15 -10.56 4.37
C TRP A 54 7.49 -9.80 4.27
N TRP A 55 8.39 -9.92 5.25
CA TRP A 55 9.68 -9.21 5.21
C TRP A 55 10.66 -9.79 4.18
N ASN A 56 10.41 -11.00 3.69
CA ASN A 56 11.16 -11.62 2.62
C ASN A 56 10.50 -11.42 1.24
N PHE A 57 9.36 -10.72 1.16
CA PHE A 57 8.67 -10.52 -0.11
C PHE A 57 9.04 -9.20 -0.78
N VAL A 58 9.07 -9.24 -2.12
CA VAL A 58 9.11 -8.05 -2.98
C VAL A 58 8.10 -8.18 -4.12
N PRO A 59 7.51 -7.07 -4.61
CA PRO A 59 6.67 -7.08 -5.79
C PRO A 59 7.52 -7.25 -7.05
N ALA A 60 7.13 -8.19 -7.93
CA ALA A 60 7.84 -8.46 -9.17
C ALA A 60 6.86 -8.62 -10.34
N CYS A 61 7.34 -8.39 -11.57
CA CYS A 61 6.66 -8.87 -12.77
C CYS A 61 7.07 -10.32 -13.06
N ASP A 62 6.22 -11.05 -13.79
CA ASP A 62 6.46 -12.46 -14.11
C ASP A 62 7.79 -12.68 -14.88
N ASP A 63 8.18 -11.74 -15.76
CA ASP A 63 9.42 -11.87 -16.54
C ASP A 63 10.69 -11.74 -15.71
N CYS A 64 10.75 -10.74 -14.81
CA CYS A 64 11.89 -10.57 -13.94
C CYS A 64 11.94 -11.69 -12.89
N ASN A 65 10.79 -12.10 -12.34
CA ASN A 65 10.72 -13.21 -11.40
C ASN A 65 11.27 -14.51 -12.01
N ARG A 66 10.79 -14.88 -13.21
CA ARG A 66 11.30 -16.04 -13.97
C ARG A 66 12.77 -15.91 -14.35
N TRP A 67 13.27 -14.70 -14.54
CA TRP A 67 14.67 -14.49 -14.87
C TRP A 67 15.58 -14.56 -13.64
N LYS A 68 15.21 -13.95 -12.50
CA LYS A 68 15.94 -14.06 -11.23
C LYS A 68 16.07 -15.52 -10.80
N LYS A 69 14.98 -16.29 -10.89
CA LYS A 69 14.92 -17.71 -10.46
C LYS A 69 15.32 -17.84 -8.98
N GLY A 70 15.93 -18.97 -8.59
CA GLY A 70 16.44 -19.24 -7.23
C GLY A 70 17.72 -18.49 -6.89
N ARG A 71 17.80 -17.18 -7.17
CA ARG A 71 18.91 -16.32 -6.76
C ARG A 71 18.35 -15.19 -5.91
N ASN A 72 19.07 -14.75 -4.90
CA ASN A 72 18.82 -13.44 -4.29
C ASN A 72 19.28 -12.32 -5.25
N ALA A 73 18.88 -11.08 -4.95
CA ALA A 73 19.17 -9.96 -5.82
C ALA A 73 20.67 -9.65 -5.92
N LYS A 74 21.43 -9.78 -4.83
CA LYS A 74 22.88 -9.56 -4.85
C LYS A 74 23.56 -10.47 -5.88
N ARG A 75 23.27 -11.78 -5.81
CA ARG A 75 23.80 -12.77 -6.76
C ARG A 75 23.28 -12.52 -8.18
N TRP A 76 22.02 -12.13 -8.33
CA TRP A 76 21.46 -11.88 -9.65
C TRP A 76 22.05 -10.64 -10.31
N VAL A 77 22.24 -9.54 -9.57
CA VAL A 77 22.90 -8.32 -10.05
C VAL A 77 24.33 -8.61 -10.49
N ALA A 78 25.10 -9.38 -9.72
CA ALA A 78 26.44 -9.81 -10.13
C ALA A 78 26.43 -10.60 -11.45
N ASN A 79 25.45 -11.49 -11.64
CA ASN A 79 25.31 -12.21 -12.92
C ASN A 79 24.94 -11.27 -14.07
N LEU A 80 24.03 -10.31 -13.85
CA LEU A 80 23.64 -9.33 -14.87
C LEU A 80 24.83 -8.46 -15.31
N ASP A 81 25.67 -8.08 -14.36
CA ASP A 81 26.90 -7.34 -14.60
C ASP A 81 27.94 -8.17 -15.36
N LEU A 82 28.15 -9.45 -14.99
CA LEU A 82 28.99 -10.35 -15.79
C LEU A 82 28.47 -10.52 -17.23
N HIS A 83 27.17 -10.67 -17.42
CA HIS A 83 26.55 -10.77 -18.75
C HIS A 83 26.75 -9.50 -19.56
N HIS A 84 26.72 -8.33 -18.89
CA HIS A 84 26.97 -7.05 -19.54
C HIS A 84 28.42 -6.89 -19.97
N ARG A 85 29.39 -7.26 -19.11
CA ARG A 85 30.83 -7.18 -19.40
C ARG A 85 31.28 -8.19 -20.46
N TYR A 86 30.67 -9.38 -20.48
CA TYR A 86 31.09 -10.49 -21.34
C TYR A 86 29.92 -11.07 -22.16
N PRO A 87 29.30 -10.30 -23.07
CA PRO A 87 28.08 -10.71 -23.77
C PRO A 87 28.26 -11.91 -24.71
N LYS A 88 29.48 -12.16 -25.19
CA LYS A 88 29.80 -13.27 -26.12
C LYS A 88 30.12 -14.59 -25.42
N ALA A 89 30.17 -14.62 -24.09
CA ALA A 89 30.58 -15.81 -23.34
C ALA A 89 29.52 -16.94 -23.28
N GLY A 90 28.44 -16.85 -24.06
CA GLY A 90 27.41 -17.91 -24.17
C GLY A 90 26.45 -18.03 -22.97
N PHE A 91 26.69 -17.32 -21.87
CA PHE A 91 25.80 -17.33 -20.69
C PHE A 91 24.61 -16.35 -20.79
N ALA A 92 24.66 -15.39 -21.71
CA ALA A 92 23.69 -14.30 -21.81
C ALA A 92 22.47 -14.70 -22.67
N THR A 93 21.34 -15.00 -22.01
CA THR A 93 20.06 -15.27 -22.69
C THR A 93 19.15 -14.03 -22.79
N ARG A 94 19.42 -13.00 -21.99
CA ARG A 94 18.64 -11.75 -21.89
C ARG A 94 19.54 -10.61 -21.44
N ALA A 95 19.22 -9.38 -21.85
CA ALA A 95 19.95 -8.17 -21.48
C ALA A 95 19.08 -7.23 -20.63
N MET A 96 19.69 -6.63 -19.60
CA MET A 96 19.11 -5.55 -18.81
C MET A 96 20.15 -4.43 -18.77
N ARG A 97 19.70 -3.18 -18.98
CA ARG A 97 20.59 -2.02 -18.96
C ARG A 97 21.28 -1.88 -17.58
N PRO A 98 22.58 -1.55 -17.52
CA PRO A 98 23.32 -1.34 -16.26
C PRO A 98 22.65 -0.40 -15.28
N GLU A 99 22.17 0.74 -15.78
CA GLU A 99 21.44 1.74 -14.99
C GLU A 99 20.21 1.13 -14.26
N VAL A 100 19.59 0.12 -14.87
CA VAL A 100 18.44 -0.57 -14.28
C VAL A 100 18.92 -1.52 -13.19
N TYR A 101 19.79 -2.48 -13.49
CA TYR A 101 20.14 -3.51 -12.49
C TYR A 101 20.98 -2.98 -11.33
N ALA A 102 21.79 -1.93 -11.54
CA ALA A 102 22.54 -1.26 -10.48
C ALA A 102 21.63 -0.66 -9.39
N GLY A 103 20.35 -0.38 -9.72
CA GLY A 103 19.36 0.13 -8.78
C GLY A 103 18.56 -0.93 -8.02
N ILE A 104 18.74 -2.23 -8.31
CA ILE A 104 17.87 -3.29 -7.76
C ILE A 104 17.95 -3.35 -6.22
N THR A 105 19.15 -3.42 -5.65
CA THR A 105 19.34 -3.55 -4.20
C THR A 105 18.69 -2.39 -3.44
N ARG A 106 18.88 -1.15 -3.93
CA ARG A 106 18.23 0.04 -3.34
C ARG A 106 16.70 -0.01 -3.42
N ARG A 107 16.14 -0.57 -4.50
CA ARG A 107 14.68 -0.73 -4.64
C ARG A 107 14.14 -1.78 -3.67
N ILE A 108 14.86 -2.88 -3.45
CA ILE A 108 14.49 -3.92 -2.48
C ILE A 108 14.45 -3.33 -1.07
N GLU A 109 15.50 -2.64 -0.64
CA GLU A 109 15.55 -2.01 0.67
C GLU A 109 14.40 -1.00 0.87
N ARG A 110 14.08 -0.21 -0.17
CA ARG A 110 12.95 0.71 -0.12
C ARG A 110 11.62 -0.02 0.04
N VAL A 111 11.39 -1.09 -0.73
CA VAL A 111 10.19 -1.93 -0.61
C VAL A 111 10.09 -2.53 0.77
N GLN A 112 11.17 -3.12 1.29
CA GLN A 112 11.20 -3.75 2.60
C GLN A 112 10.87 -2.75 3.70
N ARG A 113 11.40 -1.52 3.63
CA ARG A 113 11.00 -0.43 4.55
C ARG A 113 9.53 -0.06 4.40
N GLU A 114 9.03 0.06 3.17
CA GLU A 114 7.63 0.41 2.89
C GLU A 114 6.65 -0.64 3.46
N ILE A 115 6.95 -1.93 3.32
CA ILE A 115 6.11 -3.01 3.88
C ILE A 115 6.40 -3.27 5.37
N ALA A 116 7.53 -2.78 5.90
CA ALA A 116 7.87 -2.78 7.31
C ALA A 116 7.05 -1.77 8.14
N ASP A 117 6.40 -0.80 7.49
CA ASP A 117 5.44 0.11 8.10
C ASP A 117 4.26 -0.67 8.74
N THR A 118 4.17 -0.64 10.07
CA THR A 118 3.11 -1.29 10.86
C THR A 118 1.73 -0.80 10.47
N ASP A 119 1.64 0.48 10.18
CA ASP A 119 0.43 1.23 9.92
C ASP A 119 -0.13 0.91 8.53
N ARG A 120 0.76 0.69 7.55
CA ARG A 120 0.43 0.10 6.25
C ARG A 120 -0.09 -1.32 6.41
N ARG A 121 0.65 -2.20 7.10
CA ARG A 121 0.26 -3.61 7.28
C ARG A 121 -1.11 -3.73 7.93
N GLU A 122 -1.34 -2.94 8.97
CA GLU A 122 -2.62 -2.91 9.66
C GLU A 122 -3.76 -2.46 8.75
N TRP A 123 -3.55 -1.43 7.93
CA TRP A 123 -4.58 -0.95 7.01
C TRP A 123 -5.01 -2.06 6.04
N PHE A 124 -4.07 -2.71 5.36
CA PHE A 124 -4.39 -3.83 4.47
C PHE A 124 -5.07 -4.99 5.20
N ARG A 125 -4.60 -5.34 6.41
CA ARG A 125 -5.21 -6.39 7.23
C ARG A 125 -6.66 -6.05 7.61
N LEU A 126 -6.97 -4.80 7.96
CA LEU A 126 -8.30 -4.39 8.39
C LEU A 126 -9.28 -4.22 7.23
N HIS A 127 -8.81 -3.73 6.07
CA HIS A 127 -9.66 -3.49 4.90
C HIS A 127 -9.82 -4.73 4.00
N TYR A 128 -8.79 -5.57 3.91
CA TYR A 128 -8.74 -6.72 3.00
C TYR A 128 -8.52 -8.06 3.73
N GLY A 129 -8.61 -8.08 5.07
CA GLY A 129 -8.34 -9.28 5.87
C GLY A 129 -9.35 -10.42 5.68
N SER A 130 -10.59 -10.09 5.34
CA SER A 130 -11.66 -11.04 5.02
C SER A 130 -11.63 -11.51 3.57
N GLU A 131 -10.99 -10.74 2.68
CA GLU A 131 -10.93 -11.04 1.24
C GLU A 131 -10.20 -12.34 0.96
N ARG A 132 -10.73 -13.12 0.01
CA ARG A 132 -10.17 -14.40 -0.43
C ARG A 132 -10.10 -14.40 -1.95
N HIS A 133 -8.99 -14.90 -2.47
CA HIS A 133 -8.84 -15.19 -3.90
C HIS A 133 -8.58 -16.69 -4.08
N ARG A 134 -9.16 -17.27 -5.13
CA ARG A 134 -8.99 -18.67 -5.50
C ARG A 134 -7.91 -18.87 -6.56
N ASN A 135 -7.74 -17.88 -7.43
CA ASN A 135 -6.81 -17.93 -8.56
C ASN A 135 -6.20 -16.54 -8.84
N LYS A 136 -5.31 -16.46 -9.84
CA LYS A 136 -4.59 -15.22 -10.19
C LYS A 136 -5.49 -14.17 -10.86
N ALA A 137 -6.56 -14.57 -11.54
CA ALA A 137 -7.52 -13.65 -12.16
C ALA A 137 -8.29 -12.89 -11.07
N GLU A 138 -8.88 -13.60 -10.11
CA GLU A 138 -9.56 -13.00 -8.96
C GLU A 138 -8.62 -12.10 -8.14
N LEU A 139 -7.38 -12.55 -7.91
CA LEU A 139 -6.39 -11.71 -7.23
C LEU A 139 -6.13 -10.40 -8.00
N SER A 140 -6.09 -10.46 -9.33
CA SER A 140 -5.85 -9.28 -10.18
C SER A 140 -7.03 -8.31 -10.13
N GLU A 141 -8.26 -8.80 -10.09
CA GLU A 141 -9.48 -7.99 -9.90
C GLU A 141 -9.48 -7.28 -8.54
N ILE A 142 -9.20 -8.02 -7.46
CA ILE A 142 -9.11 -7.43 -6.11
C ILE A 142 -7.97 -6.40 -6.05
N LEU A 143 -6.83 -6.68 -6.69
CA LEU A 143 -5.72 -5.75 -6.78
C LEU A 143 -6.08 -4.48 -7.55
N ALA A 144 -6.83 -4.59 -8.64
CA ALA A 144 -7.31 -3.44 -9.40
C ALA A 144 -8.23 -2.55 -8.54
N ARG A 145 -9.21 -3.14 -7.84
CA ARG A 145 -10.08 -2.43 -6.90
C ARG A 145 -9.26 -1.73 -5.80
N CYS A 146 -8.28 -2.43 -5.23
CA CYS A 146 -7.41 -1.88 -4.20
C CYS A 146 -6.58 -0.69 -4.71
N LYS A 147 -6.04 -0.78 -5.93
CA LYS A 147 -5.30 0.33 -6.56
C LYS A 147 -6.20 1.53 -6.88
N GLU A 148 -7.46 1.31 -7.24
CA GLU A 148 -8.44 2.38 -7.42
C GLU A 148 -8.76 3.06 -6.08
N GLU A 149 -9.06 2.28 -5.04
CA GLU A 149 -9.31 2.81 -3.69
C GLU A 149 -8.14 3.67 -3.21
N LEU A 150 -6.90 3.19 -3.36
CA LEU A 150 -5.70 3.93 -2.97
C LEU A 150 -5.50 5.22 -3.78
N ARG A 151 -5.93 5.27 -5.05
CA ARG A 151 -5.89 6.47 -5.89
C ARG A 151 -6.96 7.49 -5.49
N GLY A 152 -8.07 7.04 -4.90
CA GLY A 152 -9.12 7.91 -4.38
C GLY A 152 -8.75 8.73 -3.15
N TYR A 153 -7.59 8.46 -2.51
CA TYR A 153 -7.12 9.24 -1.37
C TYR A 153 -6.05 10.28 -1.76
N PRO A 154 -6.05 11.49 -1.16
CA PRO A 154 -5.02 12.51 -1.41
C PRO A 154 -3.58 12.05 -1.11
N HIS A 155 -3.47 11.15 -0.13
CA HIS A 155 -2.26 10.43 0.22
C HIS A 155 -2.67 9.10 0.86
N HIS A 156 -1.74 8.15 1.00
CA HIS A 156 -2.07 6.85 1.56
C HIS A 156 -2.72 6.95 2.97
N PRO A 157 -3.81 6.21 3.23
CA PRO A 157 -4.50 6.22 4.52
C PRO A 157 -3.62 6.08 5.74
N TRP A 158 -2.63 5.20 5.67
CA TRP A 158 -1.73 4.94 6.78
C TRP A 158 -0.77 6.07 7.16
N ARG A 159 -0.77 7.19 6.42
CA ARG A 159 -0.08 8.43 6.79
C ARG A 159 -0.90 9.32 7.72
N THR A 160 -2.19 9.02 7.91
CA THR A 160 -3.09 9.80 8.77
C THR A 160 -3.19 9.21 10.17
N PRO A 161 -3.41 10.06 11.20
CA PRO A 161 -3.59 9.59 12.56
C PRO A 161 -4.74 8.59 12.70
N LYS A 162 -4.55 7.64 13.63
CA LYS A 162 -5.64 6.81 14.14
C LYS A 162 -6.42 7.65 15.14
N LEU A 163 -7.74 7.63 15.06
CA LEU A 163 -8.59 8.32 16.03
C LEU A 163 -8.81 7.47 17.30
N GLY A 164 -8.47 6.19 17.27
CA GLY A 164 -8.53 5.28 18.42
C GLY A 164 -7.89 3.93 18.10
N THR A 165 -7.82 3.04 19.08
CA THR A 165 -7.27 1.69 18.91
C THR A 165 -8.37 0.65 18.67
N SER A 166 -8.28 -0.10 17.57
CA SER A 166 -9.16 -1.24 17.31
C SER A 166 -8.44 -2.33 16.54
N ARG A 167 -8.69 -3.60 16.92
CA ARG A 167 -8.14 -4.77 16.21
C ARG A 167 -9.04 -5.27 15.07
N ARG A 168 -10.30 -4.82 15.06
CA ARG A 168 -11.38 -5.32 14.19
C ARG A 168 -11.79 -4.34 13.09
N VAL A 169 -11.73 -3.05 13.37
CA VAL A 169 -12.12 -1.99 12.43
C VAL A 169 -11.01 -0.96 12.29
N CYS A 170 -10.87 -0.37 11.11
CA CYS A 170 -9.98 0.75 10.90
C CYS A 170 -10.57 2.00 11.55
N THR A 171 -9.74 2.75 12.26
CA THR A 171 -10.10 3.98 12.97
C THR A 171 -9.37 5.20 12.41
N ARG A 172 -8.76 5.05 11.22
CA ARG A 172 -8.05 6.15 10.58
C ARG A 172 -9.03 7.18 10.10
N LEU A 173 -8.72 8.44 10.39
CA LEU A 173 -9.59 9.57 10.14
C LEU A 173 -10.02 9.64 8.66
N MET A 174 -9.05 9.59 7.74
CA MET A 174 -9.31 9.82 6.33
C MET A 174 -10.09 8.71 5.61
N CYS A 175 -10.06 7.46 6.07
CA CYS A 175 -10.81 6.38 5.41
C CYS A 175 -12.02 5.90 6.22
N CYS A 176 -11.87 5.77 7.53
CA CYS A 176 -12.82 5.10 8.41
C CYS A 176 -13.09 5.91 9.68
N GLY A 177 -12.98 7.24 9.60
CA GLY A 177 -13.18 8.12 10.76
C GLY A 177 -14.55 7.96 11.41
N TYR A 178 -15.56 7.53 10.65
CA TYR A 178 -16.91 7.26 11.14
C TYR A 178 -16.99 6.09 12.15
N HIS A 179 -16.00 5.20 12.20
CA HIS A 179 -15.92 4.15 13.23
C HIS A 179 -15.39 4.64 14.59
N HIS A 180 -15.04 5.92 14.71
CA HIS A 180 -14.55 6.50 15.95
C HIS A 180 -15.65 6.62 17.01
N PRO A 181 -15.37 6.37 18.31
CA PRO A 181 -16.39 6.45 19.37
C PRO A 181 -17.05 7.83 19.52
N LYS A 182 -16.37 8.91 19.13
CA LYS A 182 -16.95 10.27 19.14
C LYS A 182 -17.56 10.68 17.78
N ALA A 183 -17.50 9.84 16.76
CA ALA A 183 -18.14 10.15 15.49
C ALA A 183 -19.66 10.24 15.70
N LYS A 184 -20.27 11.26 15.11
CA LYS A 184 -21.72 11.45 15.08
C LYS A 184 -22.14 11.51 13.63
N TRP A 185 -23.20 10.77 13.30
CA TRP A 185 -23.80 10.84 11.98
C TRP A 185 -24.67 12.08 11.91
N MET A 186 -24.49 12.88 10.87
CA MET A 186 -25.22 14.12 10.63
C MET A 186 -25.57 14.20 9.14
N THR A 187 -26.75 14.73 8.85
CA THR A 187 -27.22 14.93 7.47
C THR A 187 -27.04 16.40 7.09
N ALA A 188 -26.40 16.64 5.95
CA ALA A 188 -26.40 17.94 5.28
C ALA A 188 -27.28 17.84 4.03
N PHE A 189 -28.09 18.86 3.78
CA PHE A 189 -28.88 18.99 2.56
C PHE A 189 -28.09 19.90 1.62
N LEU A 190 -27.61 19.34 0.50
CA LEU A 190 -26.77 20.00 -0.49
C LEU A 190 -27.25 19.59 -1.88
N GLU A 191 -27.17 20.50 -2.84
CA GLU A 191 -27.29 20.15 -4.26
C GLU A 191 -26.11 19.26 -4.70
N GLY A 192 -26.29 18.47 -5.76
CA GLY A 192 -25.26 17.54 -6.23
C GLY A 192 -23.92 18.23 -6.56
N GLU A 193 -23.99 19.41 -7.20
CA GLU A 193 -22.79 20.20 -7.55
C GLU A 193 -22.07 20.74 -6.31
N GLU A 194 -22.81 21.12 -5.26
CA GLU A 194 -22.25 21.58 -4.00
C GLU A 194 -21.51 20.44 -3.28
N TYR A 195 -22.12 19.25 -3.24
CA TYR A 195 -21.49 18.07 -2.64
C TYR A 195 -20.19 17.71 -3.35
N ASP A 196 -20.19 17.64 -4.69
CA ASP A 196 -18.99 17.34 -5.46
C ASP A 196 -17.90 18.40 -5.27
N SER A 197 -18.27 19.68 -5.22
CA SER A 197 -17.35 20.79 -4.98
C SER A 197 -16.76 20.73 -3.58
N PHE A 198 -17.56 20.41 -2.56
CA PHE A 198 -17.11 20.16 -1.20
C PHE A 198 -16.08 19.02 -1.15
N ARG A 199 -16.38 17.87 -1.77
CA ARG A 199 -15.45 16.72 -1.80
C ARG A 199 -14.12 17.08 -2.46
N ARG A 200 -14.15 17.82 -3.57
CA ARG A 200 -12.95 18.31 -4.26
C ARG A 200 -12.13 19.28 -3.39
N ALA A 201 -12.79 20.20 -2.70
CA ALA A 201 -12.14 21.15 -1.79
C ALA A 201 -11.47 20.43 -0.61
N VAL A 202 -12.20 19.55 0.06
CA VAL A 202 -11.69 18.72 1.18
C VAL A 202 -10.49 17.87 0.75
N PHE A 203 -10.58 17.24 -0.42
CA PHE A 203 -9.48 16.47 -0.99
C PHE A 203 -8.24 17.35 -1.24
N SER A 204 -8.43 18.56 -1.77
CA SER A 204 -7.36 19.52 -2.06
C SER A 204 -6.68 20.04 -0.79
N GLU A 205 -7.45 20.23 0.29
CA GLU A 205 -6.95 20.55 1.63
C GLU A 205 -6.26 19.36 2.32
N ARG A 206 -6.30 18.16 1.72
CA ARG A 206 -5.84 16.90 2.35
C ARG A 206 -6.52 16.63 3.70
N ALA A 207 -7.78 17.03 3.83
CA ALA A 207 -8.60 16.84 5.02
C ALA A 207 -9.58 15.67 4.84
N HIS A 208 -10.18 15.22 5.95
CA HIS A 208 -11.35 14.33 5.90
C HIS A 208 -12.63 15.16 5.97
N GLU A 209 -13.68 14.74 5.26
CA GLU A 209 -14.97 15.46 5.19
C GLU A 209 -15.55 15.73 6.60
N GLY A 210 -15.48 14.73 7.48
CA GLY A 210 -15.91 14.87 8.87
C GLY A 210 -15.13 15.89 9.71
N ASP A 211 -13.85 16.14 9.40
CA ASP A 211 -13.08 17.18 10.10
C ASP A 211 -13.54 18.57 9.70
N VAL A 212 -13.79 18.75 8.39
CA VAL A 212 -14.26 20.03 7.85
C VAL A 212 -15.65 20.34 8.39
N LEU A 213 -16.56 19.36 8.40
CA LEU A 213 -17.86 19.47 9.05
C LEU A 213 -17.73 19.84 10.54
N GLY A 214 -16.81 19.18 11.26
CA GLY A 214 -16.55 19.50 12.67
C GLY A 214 -16.01 20.92 12.88
N ARG A 215 -15.23 21.48 11.95
CA ARG A 215 -14.80 22.89 11.97
C ARG A 215 -16.00 23.82 11.75
N LEU A 216 -16.78 23.59 10.68
CA LEU A 216 -17.96 24.40 10.36
C LEU A 216 -18.98 24.46 11.51
N ILE A 217 -19.22 23.34 12.20
CA ILE A 217 -20.13 23.30 13.36
C ILE A 217 -19.59 24.16 14.51
N ARG A 218 -18.28 24.07 14.81
CA ARG A 218 -17.66 24.88 15.86
C ARG A 218 -17.71 26.37 15.52
N ASP A 219 -17.46 26.72 14.27
CA ASP A 219 -17.52 28.11 13.80
C ASP A 219 -18.94 28.68 13.90
N TYR A 220 -19.95 27.89 13.50
CA TYR A 220 -21.37 28.25 13.65
C TYR A 220 -21.76 28.48 15.12
N LEU A 221 -21.34 27.59 16.02
CA LEU A 221 -21.60 27.72 17.46
C LEU A 221 -20.90 28.95 18.06
N ALA A 222 -19.66 29.22 17.65
CA ALA A 222 -18.90 30.38 18.10
C ALA A 222 -19.55 31.71 17.67
N GLY A 223 -20.09 31.77 16.44
CA GLY A 223 -20.87 32.92 15.97
C GLY A 223 -22.11 33.18 16.83
N LYS A 224 -22.86 32.14 17.19
CA LYS A 224 -24.04 32.25 18.07
C LYS A 224 -23.70 32.65 19.51
N GLY A 225 -22.54 32.24 20.02
CA GLY A 225 -22.04 32.69 21.32
C GLY A 225 -21.81 34.22 21.34
N ARG A 226 -21.16 34.75 20.30
CA ARG A 226 -20.91 36.19 20.15
C ARG A 226 -22.20 37.00 20.01
N ASP A 227 -23.20 36.50 19.29
CA ASP A 227 -24.51 37.16 19.16
C ASP A 227 -25.30 37.20 20.49
N ARG A 228 -25.08 36.23 21.38
CA ARG A 228 -25.70 36.19 22.72
C ARG A 228 -25.00 37.12 23.71
N ASP A 229 -23.67 37.17 23.66
CA ASP A 229 -22.88 38.06 24.52
C ASP A 229 -22.86 39.52 24.03
N GLY A 230 -23.20 39.76 22.76
CA GLY A 230 -23.31 41.08 22.12
C GLY A 230 -24.71 41.74 22.19
N ARG A 231 -25.67 41.16 22.93
CA ARG A 231 -27.02 41.73 23.16
C ARG A 231 -27.17 42.41 24.53
N ALA A 232 -26.07 42.97 25.05
CA ALA A 232 -26.07 43.91 26.15
C ALA A 232 -25.48 45.26 25.68
N ALA A 233 -26.26 46.00 24.91
CA ALA A 233 -26.28 47.47 24.82
C ALA A 233 -27.52 47.89 24.02
#